data_AF-A0A3P5ZBG2-F1
#
_entry.id   AF-A0A3P5ZBG2-F1
#
_cell.length_a   1.000
_cell.length_b   1.000
_cell.length_c   1.000
_cell.angle_alpha   90.00
_cell.angle_beta   90.00
_cell.angle_gamma   90.00
#
_symmetry.space_group_name_H-M   'P 1'
#
loop_
_entity.id
_entity.type
_entity.pdbx_description
1 polymer ?
#
loop_
_entity_poly.entity_id
_entity_poly.type
_entity_poly.pdbx_seq_one_letter_code
_entity_poly.pdbx_strand_id
1 'polypeptide(L)'
;MLNMVSLLPHCKKDSKVEAKSSKGATLNELVELKGSSSCLFFECRKHKDLYMWMVKSPSGPSVKFLVNAVHTMEELKLTGNHLKGSRPLLTFSSNFDKDVHWKLLKEMLTQVFGIPKEHRKSKPYHDHVFAFSIVDDHIWFRNYQISVPHNEADKVARGGLDKMTLVEVGPRFCLNPIKIFGGSFGGPTLYENPFYVSPNQIRALEKRNKAGKFAKKVKAKTRRKRHELSNPLEPDEFADMWKDDE
;
A
#
# COMPACT_ATOMS: atom_id res chain seq x y z
N MET A 1 -2.32 5.37 9.22
CA MET A 1 -1.65 5.41 10.54
C MET A 1 -2.63 5.18 11.69
N LEU A 2 -3.65 6.03 11.87
CA LEU A 2 -4.57 5.92 13.02
C LEU A 2 -5.28 4.56 13.13
N ASN A 3 -5.75 3.99 12.00
CA ASN A 3 -6.35 2.66 12.02
C ASN A 3 -5.36 1.57 12.49
N MET A 4 -4.07 1.64 12.12
CA MET A 4 -3.06 0.69 12.61
C MET A 4 -2.84 0.80 14.13
N VAL A 5 -2.83 2.02 14.67
CA VAL A 5 -2.74 2.26 16.12
C VAL A 5 -3.98 1.71 16.85
N SER A 6 -5.16 1.80 16.22
CA SER A 6 -6.39 1.23 16.79
C SER A 6 -6.40 -0.30 16.78
N LEU A 7 -5.86 -0.90 15.72
CA LEU A 7 -5.79 -2.35 15.52
C LEU A 7 -4.77 -3.04 16.44
N LEU A 8 -3.62 -2.41 16.67
CA LEU A 8 -2.52 -3.00 17.43
C LEU A 8 -2.46 -2.41 18.84
N PRO A 9 -2.99 -3.08 19.89
CA PRO A 9 -3.04 -2.51 21.24
C PRO A 9 -1.66 -2.31 21.87
N HIS A 10 -0.65 -3.05 21.43
CA HIS A 10 0.76 -2.89 21.82
C HIS A 10 1.48 -1.76 21.07
N CYS A 11 0.82 -1.13 20.09
CA CYS A 11 1.40 0.00 19.37
C CYS A 11 1.53 1.24 20.28
N LYS A 12 2.74 1.82 20.27
CA LYS A 12 3.05 3.10 20.92
C LYS A 12 3.20 4.15 19.82
N LYS A 13 2.20 5.03 19.67
CA LYS A 13 2.27 6.14 18.72
C LYS A 13 3.32 7.15 19.21
N ASP A 14 4.20 7.57 18.31
CA ASP A 14 5.18 8.62 18.57
C ASP A 14 4.93 9.87 17.72
N SER A 15 5.61 10.96 18.06
CA SER A 15 5.64 12.20 17.31
C SER A 15 6.30 12.00 15.94
N LYS A 16 5.92 12.85 14.98
CA LYS A 16 6.52 12.82 13.64
C LYS A 16 7.99 13.21 13.75
N VAL A 17 8.87 12.37 13.20
CA VAL A 17 10.31 12.65 13.14
C VAL A 17 10.59 13.58 11.95
N GLU A 18 11.41 14.61 12.16
CA GLU A 18 11.84 15.50 11.08
C GLU A 18 12.76 14.78 10.09
N ALA A 19 12.72 15.19 8.82
CA ALA A 19 13.50 14.54 7.77
C ALA A 19 15.02 14.53 8.06
N LYS A 20 15.56 15.57 8.72
CA LYS A 20 16.98 15.66 9.08
C LYS A 20 17.40 14.65 10.16
N SER A 21 16.45 14.23 11.00
CA SER A 21 16.64 13.30 12.11
C SER A 21 16.19 11.88 11.78
N SER A 22 15.82 11.60 10.52
CA SER A 22 15.39 10.27 10.05
C SER A 22 16.55 9.27 9.84
N LYS A 23 17.71 9.52 10.45
CA LYS A 23 18.85 8.60 10.40
C LYS A 23 18.51 7.33 11.18
N GLY A 24 18.95 6.18 10.67
CA GLY A 24 18.64 4.87 11.27
C GLY A 24 19.05 4.75 12.75
N ALA A 25 20.18 5.35 13.14
CA ALA A 25 20.64 5.36 14.53
C ALA A 25 19.64 6.06 15.47
N THR A 26 19.21 7.28 15.13
CA THR A 26 18.21 8.02 15.92
C THR A 26 16.88 7.29 16.01
N LEU A 27 16.46 6.62 14.93
CA LEU A 27 15.23 5.81 14.95
C LEU A 27 15.38 4.57 15.85
N ASN A 28 16.56 3.95 15.91
CA ASN A 28 16.82 2.84 16.84
C ASN A 28 16.79 3.30 18.29
N GLU A 29 17.40 4.44 18.62
CA GLU A 29 17.35 5.03 19.96
C GLU A 29 15.91 5.31 20.39
N LEU A 30 15.07 5.86 19.51
CA LEU A 30 13.65 6.09 19.82
C LEU A 30 12.91 4.78 20.12
N VAL A 31 13.20 3.72 19.37
CA VAL A 31 12.59 2.40 19.56
C VAL A 31 13.01 1.78 20.90
N GLU A 32 14.28 1.95 21.26
CA GLU A 32 14.85 1.51 22.54
C GLU A 32 14.29 2.31 23.73
N LEU A 33 14.22 3.64 23.62
CA LEU A 33 13.61 4.52 24.64
C LEU A 33 12.15 4.16 24.91
N LYS A 34 11.42 3.70 23.89
CA LYS A 34 10.05 3.20 24.05
C LYS A 34 9.98 1.75 24.50
N GLY A 35 11.10 1.04 24.65
CA GLY A 35 11.14 -0.38 25.00
C GLY A 35 10.33 -1.23 24.02
N SER A 36 10.53 -1.03 22.72
CA SER A 36 9.84 -1.78 21.66
C SER A 36 10.85 -2.59 20.85
N SER A 37 10.49 -3.80 20.43
CA SER A 37 11.36 -4.67 19.62
C SER A 37 11.13 -4.55 18.11
N SER A 38 10.03 -3.89 17.73
CA SER A 38 9.63 -3.69 16.34
C SER A 38 9.19 -2.25 16.12
N CYS A 39 9.43 -1.74 14.92
CA CYS A 39 9.04 -0.39 14.51
C CYS A 39 8.39 -0.40 13.13
N LEU A 40 7.30 0.38 13.00
CA LEU A 40 6.67 0.72 11.73
C LEU A 40 6.89 2.21 11.48
N PHE A 41 7.74 2.54 10.52
CA PHE A 41 8.06 3.93 10.16
C PHE A 41 7.47 4.27 8.80
N PHE A 42 6.59 5.26 8.76
CA PHE A 42 5.91 5.71 7.54
C PHE A 42 6.61 6.94 6.97
N GLU A 43 7.14 6.81 5.77
CA GLU A 43 7.86 7.86 5.04
C GLU A 43 6.99 8.34 3.87
N CYS A 44 6.40 9.54 3.99
CA CYS A 44 5.66 10.17 2.90
C CYS A 44 6.59 11.04 2.06
N ARG A 45 6.69 10.78 0.76
CA ARG A 45 7.43 11.61 -0.20
C ARG A 45 6.48 12.37 -1.12
N LYS A 46 6.79 13.65 -1.36
CA LYS A 46 6.04 14.55 -2.26
C LYS A 46 4.52 14.61 -1.97
N HIS A 47 4.11 14.29 -0.74
CA HIS A 47 2.70 14.15 -0.34
C HIS A 47 1.86 13.20 -1.22
N LYS A 48 2.52 12.25 -1.90
CA LYS A 48 1.87 11.33 -2.85
C LYS A 48 2.28 9.89 -2.64
N ASP A 49 3.56 9.65 -2.40
CA ASP A 49 4.11 8.31 -2.27
C ASP A 49 4.28 7.96 -0.80
N LEU A 50 3.70 6.84 -0.38
CA LEU A 50 3.83 6.31 0.98
C LEU A 50 4.78 5.12 0.98
N TYR A 51 5.87 5.24 1.72
CA TYR A 51 6.77 4.12 2.00
C TYR A 51 6.58 3.70 3.46
N MET A 52 6.70 2.41 3.72
CA MET A 52 6.65 1.86 5.07
C MET A 52 7.89 1.04 5.31
N TRP A 53 8.60 1.36 6.38
CA TRP A 53 9.68 0.55 6.92
C TRP A 53 9.12 -0.32 8.03
N MET A 54 9.36 -1.63 7.91
CA MET A 54 9.11 -2.59 8.97
C MET A 54 10.45 -3.07 9.50
N VAL A 55 10.68 -2.87 10.79
CA VAL A 55 12.01 -3.01 11.36
C VAL A 55 11.97 -3.81 12.65
N LYS A 56 12.91 -4.74 12.80
CA LYS A 56 13.25 -5.36 14.08
C LYS A 56 14.48 -4.64 14.64
N SER A 57 14.33 -4.05 15.82
CA SER A 57 15.40 -3.32 16.51
C SER A 57 15.92 -4.18 17.67
N PRO A 58 17.23 -4.15 18.01
CA PRO A 58 18.29 -3.31 17.43
C PRO A 58 19.06 -3.95 16.26
N SER A 59 19.05 -5.27 16.14
CA SER A 59 19.92 -6.00 15.22
C SER A 59 19.44 -6.05 13.76
N GLY A 60 18.16 -5.76 13.49
CA GLY A 60 17.52 -6.06 12.21
C GLY A 60 16.75 -7.39 12.22
N PRO A 61 16.18 -7.81 11.09
CA PRO A 61 16.24 -7.17 9.77
C PRO A 61 15.28 -5.99 9.62
N SER A 62 15.43 -5.24 8.52
CA SER A 62 14.50 -4.20 8.10
C SER A 62 14.05 -4.38 6.67
N VAL A 63 12.80 -4.01 6.39
CA VAL A 63 12.19 -4.13 5.07
C VAL A 63 11.56 -2.81 4.69
N LYS A 64 11.83 -2.35 3.48
CA LYS A 64 11.17 -1.20 2.90
C LYS A 64 10.08 -1.63 1.93
N PHE A 65 8.87 -1.14 2.15
CA PHE A 65 7.72 -1.34 1.28
C PHE A 65 7.30 -0.02 0.62
N LEU A 66 6.82 -0.11 -0.62
CA LEU A 66 5.92 0.89 -1.19
C LEU A 66 4.49 0.48 -0.82
N VAL A 67 3.73 1.39 -0.21
CA VAL A 67 2.34 1.14 0.19
C VAL A 67 1.42 1.71 -0.90
N ASN A 68 0.61 0.83 -1.48
CA ASN A 68 -0.37 1.15 -2.52
C ASN A 68 -1.79 0.77 -2.06
N ALA A 69 -2.79 1.22 -2.80
CA ALA A 69 -4.21 0.84 -2.62
C ALA A 69 -4.67 0.90 -1.15
N VAL A 70 -4.36 2.01 -0.47
CA VAL A 70 -4.74 2.23 0.92
C VAL A 70 -6.20 2.63 0.99
N HIS A 71 -6.99 1.83 1.69
CA HIS A 71 -8.37 2.11 2.03
C HIS A 71 -8.53 2.14 3.55
N THR A 72 -9.09 3.21 4.09
CA THR A 72 -9.25 3.38 5.55
C THR A 72 -10.49 2.65 6.05
N MET A 73 -10.60 2.47 7.37
CA MET A 73 -11.81 1.90 8.01
C MET A 73 -13.07 2.77 7.80
N GLU A 74 -12.91 4.06 7.51
CA GLU A 74 -14.03 5.01 7.36
C GLU A 74 -14.63 5.00 5.94
N GLU A 75 -14.14 4.16 5.03
CA GLU A 75 -14.66 4.08 3.67
C GLU A 75 -16.00 3.35 3.61
N LEU A 76 -16.96 3.93 2.88
CA LEU A 76 -18.41 3.63 2.87
C LEU A 76 -18.80 2.16 2.55
N LYS A 77 -17.86 1.30 2.16
CA LYS A 77 -18.13 -0.09 1.72
C LYS A 77 -17.69 -1.16 2.71
N LEU A 78 -17.18 -0.78 3.88
CA LEU A 78 -16.74 -1.71 4.92
C LEU A 78 -17.77 -1.70 6.05
N THR A 79 -18.53 -2.78 6.17
CA THR A 79 -19.67 -2.89 7.11
C THR A 79 -19.35 -3.66 8.38
N GLY A 80 -18.17 -4.28 8.47
CA GLY A 80 -17.76 -5.05 9.63
C GLY A 80 -17.32 -4.15 10.79
N ASN A 81 -17.43 -4.68 12.01
CA ASN A 81 -16.91 -4.06 13.22
C ASN A 81 -16.38 -5.13 14.16
N HIS A 82 -15.27 -4.89 14.85
CA HIS A 82 -14.74 -5.85 15.81
C HIS A 82 -14.25 -5.16 17.07
N LEU A 83 -14.18 -5.94 18.14
CA LEU A 83 -13.80 -5.46 19.45
C LEU A 83 -12.37 -4.91 19.44
N LYS A 84 -12.20 -3.65 19.85
CA LYS A 84 -10.88 -3.03 20.01
C LYS A 84 -10.06 -3.77 21.07
N GLY A 85 -8.85 -4.17 20.68
CA GLY A 85 -7.93 -4.93 21.52
C GLY A 85 -8.21 -6.43 21.58
N SER A 86 -9.19 -6.96 20.84
CA SER A 86 -9.31 -8.41 20.64
C SER A 86 -8.09 -8.96 19.90
N ARG A 87 -7.83 -10.27 20.05
CA ARG A 87 -6.65 -10.92 19.47
C ARG A 87 -6.97 -11.38 18.05
N PRO A 88 -6.34 -10.82 17.00
CA PRO A 88 -6.59 -11.24 15.64
C PRO A 88 -6.05 -12.65 15.42
N LEU A 89 -6.75 -13.43 14.61
CA LEU A 89 -6.15 -14.59 13.96
C LEU A 89 -5.35 -14.11 12.76
N LEU A 90 -4.10 -14.57 12.63
CA LEU A 90 -3.28 -14.24 11.47
C LEU A 90 -3.38 -15.38 10.46
N THR A 91 -3.75 -15.06 9.23
CA THR A 91 -3.86 -16.03 8.14
C THR A 91 -2.94 -15.61 7.01
N PHE A 92 -2.10 -16.55 6.56
CA PHE A 92 -1.15 -16.34 5.48
C PHE A 92 -1.47 -17.28 4.34
N SER A 93 -1.43 -16.79 3.10
CA SER A 93 -1.53 -17.66 1.92
C SER A 93 -0.31 -18.59 1.81
N SER A 94 -0.50 -19.76 1.21
CA SER A 94 0.57 -20.76 0.99
C SER A 94 1.75 -20.22 0.16
N ASN A 95 1.53 -19.16 -0.62
CA ASN A 95 2.58 -18.47 -1.37
C ASN A 95 3.71 -17.94 -0.48
N PHE A 96 3.46 -17.66 0.81
CA PHE A 96 4.51 -17.20 1.71
C PHE A 96 5.57 -18.27 2.01
N ASP A 97 5.26 -19.55 1.80
CA ASP A 97 6.16 -20.66 2.11
C ASP A 97 7.01 -21.09 0.89
N LYS A 98 6.86 -20.41 -0.25
CA LYS A 98 7.60 -20.72 -1.48
C LYS A 98 9.05 -20.23 -1.42
N ASP A 99 9.25 -18.91 -1.27
CA ASP A 99 10.58 -18.31 -1.29
C ASP A 99 11.08 -17.91 0.10
N VAL A 100 12.41 -17.88 0.27
CA VAL A 100 13.05 -17.54 1.56
C VAL A 100 12.71 -16.11 2.00
N HIS A 101 12.67 -15.16 1.07
CA HIS A 101 12.33 -13.78 1.40
C HIS A 101 10.87 -13.66 1.85
N TRP A 102 9.94 -14.42 1.26
CA TRP A 102 8.55 -14.45 1.73
C TRP A 102 8.40 -15.10 3.11
N LYS A 103 9.15 -16.17 3.40
CA LYS A 103 9.18 -16.77 4.74
C LYS A 103 9.65 -15.78 5.80
N LEU A 104 10.70 -15.00 5.50
CA LEU A 104 11.17 -13.94 6.39
C LEU A 104 10.09 -12.87 6.62
N LEU A 105 9.41 -12.45 5.55
CA LEU A 105 8.32 -11.47 5.66
C LEU A 105 7.13 -12.00 6.45
N LYS A 106 6.76 -13.27 6.28
CA LYS A 106 5.73 -13.95 7.09
C LYS A 106 6.08 -13.92 8.58
N GLU A 107 7.32 -14.21 8.94
CA GLU A 107 7.77 -14.19 10.33
C GLU A 107 7.76 -12.77 10.91
N MET A 108 8.27 -11.78 10.17
CA MET A 108 8.24 -10.37 10.60
C MET A 108 6.81 -9.86 10.78
N LEU A 109 5.91 -10.18 9.84
CA LEU A 109 4.49 -9.81 9.92
C LEU A 109 3.82 -10.47 11.12
N THR A 110 4.12 -11.74 11.39
CA THR A 110 3.61 -12.47 12.55
C THR A 110 4.01 -11.79 13.85
N GLN A 111 5.27 -11.37 13.99
CA GLN A 111 5.75 -10.69 15.19
C GLN A 111 5.23 -9.25 15.35
N VAL A 112 4.97 -8.54 14.24
CA VAL A 112 4.51 -7.15 14.27
C VAL A 112 2.99 -7.06 14.50
N PHE A 113 2.22 -7.85 13.76
CA PHE A 113 0.75 -7.85 13.81
C PHE A 113 0.19 -8.81 14.87
N GLY A 114 1.01 -9.76 15.35
CA GLY A 114 0.67 -10.61 16.49
C GLY A 114 0.59 -9.80 17.78
N ILE A 115 -0.50 -9.97 18.53
CA ILE A 115 -0.67 -9.34 19.84
C ILE A 115 0.00 -10.23 20.90
N PRO A 116 0.95 -9.71 21.69
CA PRO A 116 1.59 -10.47 22.75
C PRO A 116 0.56 -11.05 23.73
N LYS A 117 0.80 -12.27 24.20
CA LYS A 117 -0.04 -12.91 25.21
C LYS A 117 -0.09 -12.02 26.46
N GLU A 118 -1.28 -11.88 27.05
CA GLU A 118 -1.51 -11.14 28.29
C GLU A 118 -1.10 -9.66 28.24
N HIS A 119 -1.06 -9.05 27.05
CA HIS A 119 -0.83 -7.62 26.94
C HIS A 119 -1.95 -6.85 27.67
N ARG A 120 -1.59 -5.83 28.47
CA ARG A 120 -2.54 -5.08 29.35
C ARG A 120 -3.81 -4.57 28.65
N LYS A 121 -3.72 -4.22 27.37
CA LYS A 121 -4.84 -3.71 26.55
C LYS A 121 -5.50 -4.80 25.67
N SER A 122 -5.02 -6.05 25.75
CA SER A 122 -5.59 -7.16 25.01
C SER A 122 -6.84 -7.70 25.71
N LYS A 123 -7.80 -8.13 24.91
CA LYS A 123 -9.01 -8.80 25.37
C LYS A 123 -8.92 -10.30 25.03
N PRO A 124 -9.57 -11.18 25.81
CA PRO A 124 -9.41 -12.62 25.65
C PRO A 124 -10.07 -13.17 24.36
N TYR A 125 -11.00 -12.43 23.76
CA TYR A 125 -11.78 -12.89 22.62
C TYR A 125 -11.05 -12.76 21.27
N HIS A 126 -11.40 -13.65 20.35
CA HIS A 126 -11.01 -13.66 18.95
C HIS A 126 -12.21 -13.28 18.09
N ASP A 127 -12.22 -12.05 17.58
CA ASP A 127 -13.38 -11.46 16.89
C ASP A 127 -13.06 -11.09 15.43
N HIS A 128 -11.78 -11.11 15.05
CA HIS A 128 -11.36 -10.72 13.72
C HIS A 128 -10.12 -11.48 13.24
N VAL A 129 -9.90 -11.41 11.93
CA VAL A 129 -8.84 -12.10 11.19
C VAL A 129 -8.08 -11.09 10.35
N PHE A 130 -6.76 -11.11 10.48
CA PHE A 130 -5.85 -10.45 9.54
C PHE A 130 -5.43 -11.44 8.46
N ALA A 131 -5.88 -11.18 7.24
CA ALA A 131 -5.55 -11.99 6.08
C ALA A 131 -4.42 -11.32 5.29
N PHE A 132 -3.32 -12.04 5.15
CA PHE A 132 -2.20 -11.69 4.29
C PHE A 132 -2.17 -12.62 3.08
N SER A 133 -2.25 -12.06 1.89
CA SER A 133 -2.21 -12.81 0.63
C SER A 133 -1.19 -12.21 -0.32
N ILE A 134 -0.46 -13.05 -1.04
CA ILE A 134 0.47 -12.62 -2.09
C ILE A 134 -0.23 -12.77 -3.45
N VAL A 135 -0.39 -11.65 -4.16
CA VAL A 135 -0.90 -11.57 -5.53
C VAL A 135 -0.01 -10.60 -6.29
N ASP A 136 0.48 -11.00 -7.47
CA ASP A 136 1.39 -10.21 -8.31
C ASP A 136 2.65 -9.69 -7.57
N ASP A 137 3.25 -10.55 -6.74
CA ASP A 137 4.39 -10.21 -5.87
C ASP A 137 4.14 -9.05 -4.89
N HIS A 138 2.86 -8.75 -4.64
CA HIS A 138 2.43 -7.79 -3.62
C HIS A 138 1.70 -8.48 -2.48
N ILE A 139 1.98 -8.04 -1.26
CA ILE A 139 1.28 -8.50 -0.06
C ILE A 139 0.03 -7.64 0.13
N TRP A 140 -1.13 -8.25 0.01
CA TRP A 140 -2.42 -7.66 0.32
C TRP A 140 -2.78 -7.96 1.77
N PHE A 141 -3.03 -6.89 2.52
CA PHE A 141 -3.60 -6.96 3.87
C PHE A 141 -5.10 -6.68 3.82
N ARG A 142 -5.86 -7.53 4.50
CA ARG A 142 -7.30 -7.35 4.74
C ARG A 142 -7.65 -7.72 6.17
N ASN A 143 -8.65 -7.03 6.72
CA ASN A 143 -9.16 -7.26 8.06
C ASN A 143 -10.63 -7.65 7.99
N TYR A 144 -10.96 -8.81 8.55
CA TYR A 144 -12.28 -9.41 8.53
C TYR A 144 -12.81 -9.63 9.94
N GLN A 145 -14.04 -9.23 10.20
CA GLN A 145 -14.80 -9.64 11.38
C GLN A 145 -15.29 -11.08 11.23
N ILE A 146 -15.22 -11.84 12.31
CA ILE A 146 -15.83 -13.16 12.43
C ILE A 146 -17.29 -12.96 12.82
N SER A 147 -18.23 -13.22 11.90
CA SER A 147 -19.66 -13.15 12.19
C SER A 147 -20.23 -14.57 12.27
N VAL A 148 -20.77 -14.92 13.43
CA VAL A 148 -21.49 -16.17 13.64
C VAL A 148 -22.96 -15.81 13.90
N PRO A 149 -23.90 -16.30 13.07
CA PRO A 149 -25.33 -16.04 13.29
C PRO A 149 -25.74 -16.62 14.65
N HIS A 150 -26.13 -15.76 15.57
CA HIS A 150 -26.70 -16.16 16.86
C HIS A 150 -28.18 -16.47 16.68
N ASN A 151 -28.61 -17.63 17.16
CA ASN A 151 -30.00 -17.82 17.59
C ASN A 151 -30.11 -17.34 19.05
N GLU A 152 -31.31 -16.97 19.50
CA GLU A 152 -31.61 -16.28 20.77
C GLU A 152 -31.08 -16.93 22.08
N ALA A 153 -30.44 -18.10 22.02
CA ALA A 153 -29.71 -18.67 23.15
C ALA A 153 -28.22 -18.31 23.02
N ASP A 154 -27.66 -17.64 24.05
CA ASP A 154 -26.24 -17.24 24.22
C ASP A 154 -25.19 -18.39 24.11
N LYS A 155 -25.61 -19.59 23.73
CA LYS A 155 -24.72 -20.72 23.43
C LYS A 155 -24.68 -20.91 21.92
N VAL A 156 -23.53 -20.63 21.32
CA VAL A 156 -23.23 -21.00 19.94
C VAL A 156 -23.41 -22.51 19.81
N ALA A 157 -24.52 -22.94 19.21
CA ALA A 157 -24.73 -24.34 18.87
C ALA A 157 -23.59 -24.76 17.93
N ARG A 158 -23.05 -25.98 18.07
CA ARG A 158 -21.95 -26.47 17.20
C ARG A 158 -22.29 -26.37 15.70
N GLY A 159 -23.58 -26.45 15.33
CA GLY A 159 -24.04 -26.24 13.95
C GLY A 159 -24.06 -24.78 13.46
N GLY A 160 -23.86 -23.80 14.35
CA GLY A 160 -23.69 -22.38 14.00
C GLY A 160 -22.29 -22.07 13.45
N LEU A 161 -21.29 -22.92 13.75
CA LEU A 161 -19.94 -22.79 13.21
C LEU A 161 -19.90 -22.97 11.69
N ASP A 162 -20.75 -23.85 11.14
CA ASP A 162 -20.85 -24.11 9.70
C ASP A 162 -21.38 -22.89 8.92
N LYS A 163 -22.01 -21.93 9.60
CA LYS A 163 -22.51 -20.68 9.02
C LYS A 163 -21.63 -19.47 9.36
N MET A 164 -20.39 -19.69 9.81
CA MET A 164 -19.46 -18.60 10.07
C MET A 164 -19.17 -17.83 8.78
N THR A 165 -19.39 -16.52 8.83
CA THR A 165 -19.13 -15.60 7.71
C THR A 165 -18.06 -14.59 8.10
N LEU A 166 -17.35 -14.09 7.09
CA LEU A 166 -16.33 -13.05 7.27
C LEU A 166 -16.82 -11.77 6.63
N VAL A 167 -16.87 -10.69 7.42
CA VAL A 167 -17.32 -9.36 6.96
C VAL A 167 -16.12 -8.40 6.99
N GLU A 168 -15.89 -7.67 5.90
CA GLU A 168 -14.72 -6.79 5.80
C GLU A 168 -14.89 -5.52 6.66
N VAL A 169 -13.86 -5.20 7.46
CA VAL A 169 -13.82 -4.05 8.40
C VAL A 169 -12.82 -2.99 7.92
N GLY A 170 -11.69 -3.44 7.36
CA GLY A 170 -10.57 -2.59 6.99
C GLY A 170 -9.57 -2.32 8.13
N PRO A 171 -8.48 -1.58 7.85
CA PRO A 171 -8.13 -0.99 6.57
C PRO A 171 -7.65 -2.06 5.57
N ARG A 172 -7.67 -1.72 4.28
CA ARG A 172 -7.06 -2.51 3.21
C ARG A 172 -5.83 -1.76 2.70
N PHE A 173 -4.75 -2.48 2.47
CA PHE A 173 -3.58 -1.91 1.81
C PHE A 173 -2.76 -2.99 1.12
N CYS A 174 -1.97 -2.55 0.15
CA CYS A 174 -1.08 -3.37 -0.63
C CYS A 174 0.37 -2.97 -0.32
N LEU A 175 1.20 -3.93 0.09
CA LEU A 175 2.62 -3.74 0.34
C LEU A 175 3.42 -4.33 -0.82
N ASN A 176 4.17 -3.49 -1.50
CA ASN A 176 5.13 -3.91 -2.51
C ASN A 176 6.54 -3.89 -1.91
N PRO A 177 7.21 -5.05 -1.69
CA PRO A 177 8.55 -5.08 -1.14
C PRO A 177 9.56 -4.46 -2.12
N ILE A 178 10.39 -3.56 -1.61
CA ILE A 178 11.43 -2.87 -2.37
C ILE A 178 12.78 -3.55 -2.12
N LYS A 179 13.22 -3.50 -0.86
CA LYS A 179 14.50 -4.07 -0.41
C LYS A 179 14.37 -4.59 1.03
N ILE A 180 15.12 -5.64 1.32
CA ILE A 180 15.33 -6.20 2.65
C ILE A 180 16.78 -5.97 3.04
N PHE A 181 17.00 -5.44 4.23
CA PHE A 181 18.31 -5.20 4.80
C PHE A 181 18.53 -6.10 6.01
N GLY A 182 19.77 -6.55 6.20
CA GLY A 182 20.14 -7.39 7.34
C GLY A 182 20.15 -6.63 8.67
N GLY A 183 20.34 -5.31 8.65
CA GLY A 183 20.35 -4.47 9.84
C GLY A 183 19.04 -3.71 10.07
N SER A 184 18.97 -3.01 11.20
CA SER A 184 17.89 -2.09 11.52
C SER A 184 18.09 -0.75 10.79
N PHE A 185 17.09 -0.33 9.99
CA PHE A 185 17.13 0.89 9.17
C PHE A 185 18.37 1.03 8.24
N GLY A 186 18.97 -0.09 7.84
CA GLY A 186 20.17 -0.12 7.01
C GLY A 186 20.91 -1.46 7.07
N GLY A 187 22.18 -1.47 6.69
CA GLY A 187 23.01 -2.67 6.63
C GLY A 187 23.06 -3.31 5.24
N PRO A 188 23.66 -4.51 5.12
CA PRO A 188 23.78 -5.19 3.83
C PRO A 188 22.41 -5.53 3.26
N THR A 189 22.25 -5.35 1.94
CA THR A 189 20.99 -5.69 1.26
C THR A 189 20.93 -7.21 1.08
N LEU A 190 19.95 -7.85 1.70
CA LEU A 190 19.71 -9.29 1.62
C LEU A 190 18.86 -9.66 0.40
N TYR A 191 17.94 -8.76 0.02
CA TYR A 191 17.04 -8.95 -1.12
C TYR A 191 16.68 -7.61 -1.73
N GLU A 192 16.63 -7.56 -3.05
CA GLU A 192 16.13 -6.43 -3.83
C GLU A 192 15.14 -6.95 -4.87
N ASN A 193 13.96 -6.34 -4.91
CA ASN A 193 12.91 -6.76 -5.83
C ASN A 193 13.23 -6.26 -7.25
N PRO A 194 13.49 -7.14 -8.23
CA PRO A 194 13.81 -6.72 -9.60
C PRO A 194 12.62 -6.11 -10.33
N PHE A 195 11.39 -6.43 -9.91
CA PHE A 195 10.15 -5.93 -10.54
C PHE A 195 9.69 -4.59 -9.96
N TYR A 196 10.34 -4.10 -8.91
CA TYR A 196 9.97 -2.83 -8.30
C TYR A 196 10.38 -1.64 -9.18
N VAL A 197 9.38 -0.87 -9.61
CA VAL A 197 9.58 0.41 -10.29
C VAL A 197 9.12 1.55 -9.38
N SER A 198 9.99 2.54 -9.16
CA SER A 198 9.62 3.67 -8.32
C SER A 198 8.51 4.52 -8.96
N PRO A 199 7.54 5.05 -8.18
CA PRO A 199 6.50 5.94 -8.70
C PRO A 199 7.06 7.17 -9.41
N ASN A 200 8.23 7.64 -9.00
CA ASN A 200 8.92 8.75 -9.66
C ASN A 200 9.40 8.39 -11.07
N GLN A 201 9.89 7.17 -11.27
CA GLN A 201 10.32 6.67 -12.57
C GLN A 201 9.13 6.49 -13.51
N ILE A 202 7.99 5.98 -13.01
CA ILE A 202 6.74 5.89 -13.78
C ILE A 202 6.31 7.28 -14.24
N ARG A 203 6.25 8.25 -13.32
CA ARG A 203 5.89 9.65 -13.67
C ARG A 203 6.88 10.29 -14.64
N ALA A 204 8.17 10.03 -14.49
CA ALA A 204 9.19 10.52 -15.42
C ALA A 204 9.01 9.92 -16.82
N LEU A 205 8.71 8.63 -16.91
CA LEU A 205 8.43 7.93 -18.16
C LEU A 205 7.15 8.47 -18.82
N GLU A 206 6.08 8.65 -18.06
CA GLU A 206 4.84 9.27 -18.55
C GLU A 206 5.08 10.70 -19.07
N LYS A 207 5.87 11.50 -18.33
CA LYS A 207 6.23 12.85 -18.75
C LYS A 207 7.06 12.82 -20.04
N ARG A 208 7.99 11.87 -20.18
CA ARG A 208 8.80 11.68 -21.39
C ARG A 208 7.96 11.21 -22.58
N ASN A 209 6.99 10.33 -22.37
CA ASN A 209 6.07 9.86 -23.42
C ASN A 209 5.11 10.98 -23.89
N LYS A 210 4.74 11.88 -22.98
CA LYS A 210 3.97 13.09 -23.30
C LYS A 210 4.86 14.17 -23.95
N ALA A 211 6.13 14.22 -23.60
CA ALA A 211 7.12 15.08 -24.25
C ALA A 211 7.24 14.70 -25.73
N GLY A 212 7.32 15.72 -26.60
CA GLY A 212 7.33 15.51 -28.05
C GLY A 212 5.95 15.49 -28.72
N LYS A 213 4.82 15.37 -27.99
CA LYS A 213 3.49 15.60 -28.59
C LYS A 213 3.37 17.02 -29.15
N PHE A 214 3.86 18.01 -28.42
CA PHE A 214 3.89 19.40 -28.87
C PHE A 214 4.79 19.57 -30.11
N ALA A 215 6.02 19.02 -30.08
CA ALA A 215 6.94 19.08 -31.22
C ALA A 215 6.36 18.38 -32.47
N LYS A 216 5.69 17.23 -32.30
CA LYS A 216 4.96 16.54 -33.38
C LYS A 216 3.83 17.41 -33.93
N LYS A 217 3.06 18.08 -33.05
CA LYS A 217 1.98 19.00 -33.46
C LYS A 217 2.51 20.19 -34.25
N VAL A 218 3.63 20.78 -33.82
CA VAL A 218 4.30 21.88 -34.55
C VAL A 218 4.80 21.41 -35.92
N LYS A 219 5.51 20.27 -35.98
CA LYS A 219 5.96 19.68 -37.26
C LYS A 219 4.79 19.37 -38.20
N ALA A 220 3.68 18.84 -37.68
CA ALA A 220 2.48 18.57 -38.46
C ALA A 220 1.85 19.87 -39.01
N LYS A 221 1.79 20.94 -38.20
CA LYS A 221 1.30 22.26 -38.64
C LYS A 221 2.18 22.84 -39.76
N THR A 222 3.50 22.76 -39.62
CA THR A 222 4.44 23.22 -40.66
C THR A 222 4.32 22.39 -41.94
N ARG A 223 4.18 21.08 -41.83
CA ARG A 223 3.95 20.18 -42.98
C ARG A 223 2.64 20.50 -43.69
N ARG A 224 1.56 20.75 -42.95
CA ARG A 224 0.26 21.15 -43.50
C ARG A 224 0.36 22.47 -44.27
N LYS A 225 0.97 23.50 -43.67
CA LYS A 225 1.21 24.78 -44.36
C LYS A 225 2.03 24.62 -45.64
N ARG A 226 3.07 23.78 -45.60
CA ARG A 226 3.90 23.51 -46.79
C ARG A 226 3.10 22.79 -47.88
N HIS A 227 2.24 21.85 -47.51
CA HIS A 227 1.36 21.14 -48.44
C HIS A 227 0.31 22.08 -49.05
N GLU A 228 -0.32 22.94 -48.25
CA GLU A 228 -1.25 23.97 -48.74
C GLU A 228 -0.56 24.93 -49.72
N LEU A 229 0.69 25.30 -49.45
CA LEU A 229 1.47 26.17 -50.34
C LEU A 229 1.95 25.47 -51.63
N SER A 230 2.25 24.18 -51.57
CA SER A 230 2.72 23.40 -52.74
C SER A 230 1.58 22.91 -53.62
N ASN A 231 0.37 22.80 -53.07
CA ASN A 231 -0.85 22.39 -53.77
C ASN A 231 -1.89 23.51 -53.70
N PRO A 232 -1.62 24.67 -54.33
CA PRO A 232 -2.67 25.67 -54.52
C PRO A 232 -3.78 25.03 -55.35
N LEU A 233 -5.02 25.14 -54.88
CA LEU A 233 -6.18 24.75 -55.68
C LEU A 233 -6.26 25.71 -56.86
N GLU A 234 -6.48 25.17 -58.06
CA GLU A 234 -6.79 26.02 -59.20
C GLU A 234 -8.06 26.81 -58.88
N PRO A 235 -8.07 28.12 -59.17
CA PRO A 235 -9.27 28.93 -59.04
C PRO A 235 -10.37 28.29 -59.87
N ASP A 236 -11.51 27.99 -59.25
CA ASP A 236 -12.68 27.51 -59.98
C ASP A 236 -13.19 28.66 -60.86
N GLU A 237 -13.13 28.47 -62.18
CA GLU A 237 -13.52 29.47 -63.19
C GLU A 237 -14.99 29.91 -63.04
N PHE A 238 -15.81 29.13 -62.34
CA PHE A 238 -17.22 29.42 -62.07
C PHE A 238 -17.51 29.86 -60.63
N ALA A 239 -16.48 30.10 -59.80
CA ALA A 239 -16.63 30.43 -58.38
C ALA A 239 -17.46 31.69 -58.09
N ASP A 240 -17.51 32.62 -59.06
CA ASP A 240 -18.25 33.87 -58.97
C ASP A 240 -19.51 33.89 -59.85
N MET A 241 -19.87 32.79 -60.55
CA MET A 241 -21.06 32.74 -61.41
C MET A 241 -22.39 32.92 -60.65
N TRP A 242 -22.37 32.78 -59.32
CA TRP A 242 -23.55 32.93 -58.45
C TRP A 242 -23.38 34.03 -57.40
N LYS A 243 -22.34 34.87 -57.52
CA LYS A 243 -22.16 36.07 -56.69
C LYS A 243 -22.45 37.30 -57.55
N ASP A 244 -23.72 37.53 -57.82
CA ASP A 244 -24.37 38.83 -57.76
C ASP A 244 -25.78 38.69 -58.33
N ASP A 245 -26.76 38.97 -57.48
CA ASP A 245 -27.96 39.75 -57.78
C ASP A 245 -28.67 40.04 -56.44
N GLU A 246 -28.08 40.94 -55.63
CA GLU A 246 -28.78 41.84 -54.69
C GLU A 246 -28.09 43.21 -54.65
#